data_AF-A0A353NB86-F1
#
_entry.id   AF-A0A353NB86-F1
#
_cell.length_a   1.000
_cell.length_b   1.000
_cell.length_c   1.000
_cell.angle_alpha   90.00
_cell.angle_beta   90.00
_cell.angle_gamma   90.00
#
_symmetry.space_group_name_H-M   'P 1'
#
loop_
_entity.id
_entity.type
_entity.pdbx_description
1 polymer ?
#
loop_
_entity_poly.entity_id
_entity_poly.type
_entity_poly.pdbx_seq_one_letter_code
_entity_poly.pdbx_strand_id
1 'polypeptide(L)' 'MSKTLMKGNEALALAAIKGGCTHFFGYPITPQNEIPEFLA' A
#
# COMPACT_ATOMS: atom_id res chain seq x y z
N MET A 1 21.83 -4.01 3.84
CA MET A 1 20.55 -3.35 4.20
C MET A 1 20.03 -3.98 5.48
N SER A 2 19.60 -3.18 6.45
CA SER A 2 18.86 -3.68 7.60
C SER A 2 17.49 -4.20 7.15
N LYS A 3 16.99 -5.26 7.77
CA LYS A 3 15.62 -5.75 7.53
C LYS A 3 14.65 -4.83 8.26
N THR A 4 13.57 -4.45 7.58
CA THR A 4 12.48 -3.66 8.15
C THR A 4 11.24 -4.56 8.25
N LEU A 5 10.62 -4.61 9.43
CA LEU A 5 9.28 -5.18 9.58
C LEU A 5 8.26 -4.20 9.01
N MET A 6 7.34 -4.71 8.20
CA MET A 6 6.32 -3.92 7.50
C MET A 6 5.05 -4.76 7.39
N LYS A 7 3.88 -4.11 7.43
CA LYS A 7 2.60 -4.79 7.17
C LYS A 7 2.51 -5.17 5.68
N GLY A 8 1.76 -6.23 5.38
CA GLY A 8 1.53 -6.63 3.98
C GLY A 8 0.88 -5.53 3.13
N ASN A 9 -0.07 -4.79 3.72
CA ASN A 9 -0.76 -3.67 3.07
C ASN A 9 0.20 -2.52 2.72
N GLU A 10 1.08 -2.14 3.65
CA GLU A 10 2.11 -1.11 3.43
C GLU A 10 3.11 -1.54 2.34
N ALA A 11 3.52 -2.82 2.36
CA ALA A 11 4.42 -3.37 1.36
C ALA A 11 3.80 -3.33 -0.04
N LEU A 12 2.50 -3.62 -0.16
CA LEU A 12 1.77 -3.55 -1.42
C LEU A 12 1.64 -2.10 -1.91
N ALA A 13 1.26 -1.17 -1.04
CA ALA A 13 1.14 0.25 -1.40
C ALA A 13 2.49 0.84 -1.84
N LEU A 14 3.57 0.55 -1.10
CA LEU A 14 4.93 0.98 -1.46
C LEU A 14 5.39 0.37 -2.80
N ALA A 15 5.07 -0.90 -3.04
CA ALA A 15 5.38 -1.55 -4.31
C ALA A 15 4.61 -0.91 -5.48
N ALA A 16 3.34 -0.55 -5.28
CA ALA A 16 2.54 0.14 -6.29
C ALA A 16 3.17 1.50 -6.66
N ILE A 17 3.58 2.30 -5.66
CA ILE A 17 4.27 3.58 -5.88
C ILE A 17 5.58 3.37 -6.65
N LYS A 18 6.41 2.40 -6.22
CA LYS A 18 7.68 2.08 -6.91
C LYS A 18 7.48 1.55 -8.33
N GLY A 19 6.34 0.90 -8.59
CA GLY A 19 5.93 0.44 -9.90
C GLY A 19 5.37 1.53 -10.82
N GLY A 20 5.27 2.77 -10.36
CA GLY A 20 4.72 3.89 -11.14
C GLY A 20 3.20 3.94 -11.17
N CYS A 21 2.52 3.30 -10.21
CA CYS A 21 1.08 3.45 -10.05
C CYS A 21 0.76 4.90 -9.68
N THR A 22 -0.08 5.55 -10.48
CA THR A 22 -0.46 6.97 -10.28
C THR A 22 -1.90 7.14 -9.79
N HIS A 23 -2.73 6.10 -9.88
CA HIS A 23 -4.14 6.13 -9.52
C HIS A 23 -4.55 4.81 -8.88
N PHE A 24 -5.29 4.88 -7.78
CA PHE A 24 -5.84 3.72 -7.08
C PHE A 24 -7.35 3.90 -6.94
N PHE A 25 -8.11 2.86 -7.29
CA PHE A 25 -9.56 2.84 -7.16
C PHE A 25 -9.92 1.61 -6.33
N GLY A 26 -10.46 1.83 -5.14
CA GLY A 26 -10.80 0.77 -4.19
C GLY A 26 -12.15 1.02 -3.54
N TYR A 27 -12.77 -0.06 -3.08
CA TYR A 27 -13.97 -0.01 -2.25
C TYR A 27 -13.56 -0.29 -0.79
N PRO A 28 -13.93 0.56 0.18
CA PRO A 28 -13.52 0.37 1.56
C PRO A 28 -13.94 -1.00 2.13
N ILE A 29 -12.96 -1.80 2.55
CA ILE A 29 -13.13 -3.08 3.22
C ILE A 29 -11.96 -3.37 4.18
N THR A 30 -12.25 -3.94 5.34
CA THR A 30 -11.21 -4.37 6.29
C THR A 30 -10.58 -5.70 5.83
N PRO A 31 -9.24 -5.87 5.84
CA PRO A 31 -8.19 -4.92 6.28
C PRO A 31 -7.60 -4.07 5.16
N GLN A 32 -8.13 -4.15 3.94
CA GLN A 32 -7.60 -3.46 2.75
C GLN A 32 -7.60 -1.93 2.86
N ASN A 33 -8.43 -1.33 3.73
CA ASN A 33 -8.51 0.13 3.99
C ASN A 33 -7.15 0.80 4.25
N GLU A 34 -6.18 0.08 4.83
CA GLU A 34 -4.83 0.63 5.07
C GLU A 34 -4.08 0.97 3.76
N ILE A 35 -4.46 0.35 2.62
CA ILE A 35 -3.83 0.60 1.32
C ILE A 35 -4.18 2.00 0.79
N PRO A 36 -5.46 2.38 0.59
CA PRO A 36 -5.81 3.74 0.19
C PRO A 36 -5.40 4.79 1.23
N GLU A 37 -5.38 4.45 2.53
CA GLU A 37 -4.82 5.33 3.56
C GLU A 37 -3.32 5.62 3.36
N PHE A 38 -2.55 4.63 2.90
CA PHE A 38 -1.12 4.79 2.59
C PHE A 38 -0.87 5.51 1.25
N LEU A 39 -1.79 5.38 0.29
CA LEU A 39 -1.67 5.95 -1.06
C LEU A 39 -2.19 7.40 -1.18
N ALA A 40 -2.91 7.89 -0.18
CA ALA A 40 -3.42 9.26 -0.10
C ALA A 40 -2.31 10.28 0.17
#